data_AF-A0A3Q7IIC5-F1
#
_entry.id   AF-A0A3Q7IIC5-F1
#
_cell.length_a   1.000
_cell.length_b   1.000
_cell.length_c   1.000
_cell.angle_alpha   90.00
_cell.angle_beta   90.00
_cell.angle_gamma   90.00
#
_symmetry.space_group_name_H-M   'P 1'
#
loop_
_entity.id
_entity.type
_entity.pdbx_description
1 polymer ?
#
loop_
_entity_poly.entity_id
_entity_poly.type
_entity_poly.pdbx_seq_one_letter_code
_entity_poly.pdbx_strand_id
1 'polypeptide(L)'
;MENLQSYRIKFALNCEGFPYRLGDFRVRVGKVVPIKSENLRGIVMEMEYLPISSWKTSHMIMSEFFEILKETLGKKSLPGHFVHAEPNYSEFGLSDQYTSRHTVVIYATILAQISTTT
;
A
#
# COMPACT_ATOMS: atom_id res chain seq x y z
N MET A 1 -3.69 9.69 -21.67
CA MET A 1 -2.59 10.61 -21.27
C MET A 1 -1.88 11.22 -22.47
N GLU A 2 -1.72 10.50 -23.59
CA GLU A 2 -1.00 11.00 -24.78
C GLU A 2 -1.59 12.27 -25.40
N ASN A 3 -2.89 12.52 -25.23
CA ASN A 3 -3.56 13.74 -25.72
C ASN A 3 -3.40 14.97 -24.80
N LEU A 4 -2.78 14.82 -23.63
CA LEU A 4 -2.42 15.93 -22.75
C LEU A 4 -0.96 16.28 -23.01
N GLN A 5 -0.69 16.92 -24.16
CA GLN A 5 0.69 17.22 -24.62
C GLN A 5 1.51 18.07 -23.63
N SER A 6 0.86 18.78 -22.71
CA SER A 6 1.50 19.55 -21.64
C SER A 6 1.86 18.73 -20.39
N TYR A 7 1.29 17.55 -20.21
CA TYR A 7 1.51 16.73 -19.02
C TYR A 7 2.76 15.85 -19.18
N ARG A 8 3.75 16.03 -18.29
CA ARG A 8 4.96 15.21 -18.25
C ARG A 8 4.97 14.32 -17.02
N ILE A 9 5.01 13.00 -17.24
CA ILE A 9 5.17 12.01 -16.16
C ILE A 9 6.55 12.18 -15.53
N LYS A 10 6.58 12.60 -14.27
CA LYS A 10 7.82 12.78 -13.50
C LYS A 10 8.34 11.48 -12.91
N PHE A 11 7.44 10.58 -12.52
CA PHE A 11 7.76 9.35 -11.82
C PHE A 11 6.75 8.27 -12.19
N ALA A 12 7.24 7.06 -12.43
CA ALA A 12 6.42 5.91 -12.78
C ALA A 12 7.04 4.64 -12.20
N LEU A 13 6.20 3.83 -11.58
CA LEU A 13 6.58 2.61 -10.90
C LEU A 13 5.81 1.43 -11.49
N ASN A 14 6.48 0.28 -11.54
CA ASN A 14 5.88 -1.01 -11.77
C ASN A 14 5.86 -1.79 -10.46
N CYS A 15 4.71 -2.36 -10.12
CA CYS A 15 4.52 -3.18 -8.93
C CYS A 15 4.22 -4.61 -9.37
N GLU A 16 5.16 -5.52 -9.15
CA GLU A 16 5.02 -6.93 -9.51
C GLU A 16 4.94 -7.77 -8.24
N GLY A 17 3.91 -8.59 -8.10
CA GLY A 17 3.67 -9.28 -6.85
C GLY A 17 2.69 -10.43 -6.94
N PHE A 18 2.47 -11.05 -5.78
CA PHE A 18 1.56 -12.17 -5.63
C PHE A 18 0.47 -11.83 -4.60
N PRO A 19 -0.80 -12.20 -4.89
CA PRO A 19 -1.84 -12.20 -3.89
C PRO A 19 -1.77 -13.48 -3.04
N TYR A 20 -2.02 -13.33 -1.76
CA TYR A 20 -2.15 -14.37 -0.77
C TYR A 20 -3.50 -14.24 -0.08
N ARG A 21 -4.10 -15.38 0.27
CA ARG A 21 -5.32 -15.44 1.06
C ARG A 21 -5.01 -16.11 2.39
N LEU A 22 -5.30 -15.40 3.48
CA LEU A 22 -5.09 -15.84 4.85
C LEU A 22 -6.43 -15.76 5.56
N GLY A 23 -7.25 -16.81 5.42
CA GLY A 23 -8.65 -16.80 5.85
C GLY A 23 -9.44 -15.68 5.15
N ASP A 24 -9.89 -14.72 5.96
CA ASP A 24 -10.68 -13.56 5.54
C ASP A 24 -9.83 -12.36 5.09
N PHE A 25 -8.51 -12.45 5.21
CA PHE A 25 -7.59 -11.44 4.72
C PHE A 25 -7.11 -11.76 3.31
N ARG A 26 -7.07 -10.72 2.49
CA ARG A 26 -6.33 -10.69 1.24
C ARG A 26 -5.06 -9.86 1.45
N VAL A 27 -3.91 -10.49 1.28
CA VAL A 27 -2.60 -9.82 1.39
C VAL A 27 -1.94 -9.84 0.02
N ARG A 28 -1.53 -8.69 -0.50
CA ARG A 28 -0.79 -8.58 -1.77
C ARG A 28 0.61 -8.09 -1.45
N VAL A 29 1.62 -8.85 -1.86
CA VAL A 29 3.03 -8.48 -1.66
C VAL A 29 3.68 -8.34 -3.01
N GLY A 30 4.28 -7.17 -3.28
CA GLY A 30 4.92 -6.88 -4.55
C GLY A 30 6.22 -6.11 -4.41
N LYS A 31 7.16 -6.42 -5.29
CA LYS A 31 8.37 -5.60 -5.50
C LYS A 31 7.99 -4.36 -6.30
N VAL A 32 8.57 -3.23 -5.94
CA VAL A 32 8.38 -1.95 -6.63
C VAL A 32 9.65 -1.60 -7.38
N VAL A 33 9.54 -1.47 -8.69
CA VAL A 33 10.65 -1.20 -9.61
C VAL A 33 10.28 0.00 -10.48
N PRO A 34 11.10 1.06 -10.57
CA PRO A 34 10.83 2.18 -11.48
C PRO A 34 10.83 1.72 -12.93
N ILE A 35 9.89 2.22 -13.74
CA ILE A 35 9.77 1.77 -15.15
C ILE A 35 11.04 2.04 -15.96
N LYS A 36 11.81 3.07 -15.59
CA LYS A 36 13.04 3.49 -16.28
C LYS A 36 14.32 2.91 -15.68
N SER A 37 14.24 2.05 -14.66
CA SER A 37 15.43 1.45 -14.03
C SER A 37 15.08 0.12 -13.37
N GLU A 38 15.89 -0.92 -13.59
CA GLU A 38 15.65 -2.24 -12.99
C GLU A 38 15.98 -2.31 -11.48
N ASN A 39 16.44 -1.22 -10.88
CA ASN A 39 16.77 -1.18 -9.46
C ASN A 39 15.51 -1.27 -8.58
N LEU A 40 15.47 -2.28 -7.72
CA LEU A 40 14.44 -2.44 -6.71
C LEU A 40 14.38 -1.21 -5.78
N ARG A 41 13.21 -0.56 -5.71
CA ARG A 41 12.97 0.55 -4.77
C ARG A 41 12.48 0.05 -3.41
N GLY A 42 11.76 -1.06 -3.37
CA GLY A 42 11.25 -1.61 -2.12
C GLY A 42 10.22 -2.70 -2.34
N ILE A 43 9.62 -3.15 -1.24
CA ILE A 43 8.53 -4.12 -1.20
C ILE A 43 7.31 -3.42 -0.63
N VAL A 44 6.18 -3.52 -1.31
CA VAL A 44 4.88 -3.05 -0.82
C VAL A 44 4.07 -4.27 -0.40
N MET A 45 3.47 -4.18 0.78
CA MET A 45 2.50 -5.13 1.28
C MET A 45 1.18 -4.38 1.48
N GLU A 46 0.15 -4.81 0.76
CA GLU A 46 -1.20 -4.31 0.90
C GLU A 46 -2.05 -5.39 1.58
N MET A 47 -2.89 -4.99 2.51
CA MET A 47 -3.75 -5.88 3.27
C MET A 47 -5.18 -5.37 3.23
N GLU A 48 -6.11 -6.30 3.11
CA GLU A 48 -7.52 -6.01 3.02
C GLU A 48 -8.31 -7.09 3.75
N TYR A 49 -9.20 -6.67 4.64
CA TYR A 49 -10.15 -7.54 5.31
C TYR A 49 -11.45 -7.57 4.50
N LEU A 50 -11.77 -8.75 3.95
CA LEU A 50 -12.85 -8.92 2.96
C LEU A 50 -14.29 -8.90 3.52
N PRO A 51 -14.58 -9.40 4.74
CA PRO A 51 -15.96 -9.60 5.18
C PRO A 51 -16.79 -8.33 5.37
N ILE A 52 -16.15 -7.19 5.64
CA ILE A 52 -16.84 -5.93 5.94
C ILE A 52 -16.25 -4.77 5.15
N SER A 53 -17.12 -3.83 4.79
CA SER A 53 -16.73 -2.61 4.07
C SER A 53 -16.53 -1.41 5.00
N SER A 54 -16.67 -1.55 6.32
CA SER A 54 -16.37 -0.46 7.26
C SER A 54 -14.86 -0.31 7.41
N TRP A 55 -14.30 0.82 6.98
CA TRP A 55 -12.88 1.12 7.14
C TRP A 55 -12.48 1.10 8.61
N LYS A 56 -13.20 1.79 9.50
CA LYS A 56 -12.85 1.84 10.93
C LYS A 56 -12.78 0.45 11.55
N THR A 57 -13.77 -0.38 11.26
CA THR A 57 -13.83 -1.74 11.81
C THR A 57 -12.76 -2.64 11.21
N SER A 58 -12.60 -2.63 9.89
CA SER A 58 -11.56 -3.40 9.20
C SER A 58 -10.16 -2.95 9.60
N HIS A 59 -9.95 -1.64 9.79
CA HIS A 59 -8.68 -1.06 10.21
C HIS A 59 -8.27 -1.59 11.57
N MET A 60 -9.16 -1.63 12.57
CA MET A 60 -8.83 -2.19 13.89
C MET A 60 -8.34 -3.65 13.79
N ILE A 61 -9.06 -4.48 13.03
CA ILE A 61 -8.73 -5.89 12.81
C ILE A 61 -7.39 -6.02 12.05
N MET A 62 -7.19 -5.20 11.02
CA MET A 62 -5.97 -5.17 10.22
C MET A 62 -4.76 -4.68 11.04
N SER A 63 -4.94 -3.70 11.95
CA SER A 63 -3.90 -3.20 12.83
C SER A 63 -3.39 -4.29 13.77
N GLU A 64 -4.28 -5.10 14.35
CA GLU A 64 -3.87 -6.25 15.19
C GLU A 64 -3.03 -7.25 14.39
N PHE A 65 -3.47 -7.59 13.17
CA PHE A 65 -2.71 -8.47 12.28
C PHE A 65 -1.38 -7.86 11.85
N PHE A 66 -1.33 -6.54 11.63
CA PHE A 66 -0.09 -5.82 11.31
C PHE A 66 0.91 -5.85 12.47
N GLU A 67 0.47 -5.69 13.71
CA GLU A 67 1.36 -5.79 14.88
C GLU A 67 1.95 -7.21 15.02
N ILE A 68 1.15 -8.26 14.78
CA ILE A 68 1.66 -9.64 14.74
C ILE A 68 2.71 -9.81 13.63
N LEU A 69 2.45 -9.29 12.43
CA LEU A 69 3.40 -9.32 11.32
C LEU A 69 4.69 -8.59 11.68
N LYS A 70 4.59 -7.40 12.27
CA LYS A 70 5.73 -6.58 12.67
C LYS A 70 6.57 -7.26 13.73
N GLU A 71 5.96 -7.87 14.74
CA GLU A 71 6.67 -8.66 15.76
C GLU A 71 7.38 -9.87 15.13
N THR A 72 6.68 -10.60 14.27
CA THR A 72 7.22 -11.79 13.60
C THR A 72 8.37 -11.45 12.65
N LEU A 73 8.24 -10.35 11.92
CA LEU A 73 9.26 -9.84 11.02
C LEU A 73 10.42 -9.23 11.80
N GLY A 74 10.21 -8.57 12.93
CA GLY A 74 11.27 -8.02 13.77
C GLY A 74 12.16 -9.09 14.41
N LYS A 75 11.61 -10.29 14.68
CA LYS A 75 12.40 -11.46 15.10
C LYS A 75 13.30 -12.01 14.00
N LYS A 76 12.96 -11.75 12.73
CA LYS A 76 13.80 -12.09 11.58
C LYS A 76 14.66 -10.87 11.28
N SER A 77 15.99 -11.00 11.30
CA SER A 77 16.90 -9.88 11.02
C SER A 77 16.87 -9.48 9.53
N LEU A 78 15.73 -9.00 9.04
CA LEU A 78 15.53 -8.59 7.66
C LEU A 78 16.10 -7.17 7.48
N PRO A 79 16.92 -6.93 6.43
CA PRO A 79 17.41 -5.60 6.12
C PRO A 79 16.26 -4.71 5.64
N GLY A 80 16.26 -3.44 6.07
CA GLY A 80 15.29 -2.42 5.66
C GLY A 80 14.50 -1.83 6.83
N HIS A 81 13.63 -0.87 6.50
CA HIS A 81 12.72 -0.23 7.46
C HIS A 81 11.28 -0.45 7.01
N PHE A 82 10.43 -0.87 7.93
CA PHE A 82 8.99 -0.97 7.69
C PHE A 82 8.35 0.40 7.89
N VAL A 83 7.63 0.86 6.88
CA VAL A 83 6.84 2.09 6.95
C VAL A 83 5.38 1.69 6.81
N HIS A 84 4.55 2.10 7.78
CA HIS A 84 3.12 1.91 7.69
C HIS A 84 2.49 3.14 7.02
N ALA A 85 1.78 2.92 5.92
CA ALA A 85 1.05 3.97 5.22
C ALA A 85 -0.40 4.03 5.74
N GLU A 86 -0.68 5.00 6.62
CA GLU A 86 -2.03 5.25 7.15
C GLU A 86 -2.56 6.61 6.65
N PRO A 87 -3.32 6.65 5.54
CA PRO A 87 -3.95 7.88 5.08
C PRO A 87 -5.12 8.24 5.98
N ASN A 88 -5.26 9.53 6.30
CA ASN A 88 -6.48 10.05 6.91
C ASN A 88 -7.57 10.23 5.84
N TYR A 89 -8.39 9.21 5.62
CA TYR A 89 -9.45 9.25 4.60
C TYR A 89 -10.48 10.39 4.78
N SER A 90 -10.66 10.90 5.99
CA SER A 90 -11.58 12.01 6.27
C SER A 90 -11.12 13.33 5.63
N GLU A 91 -9.81 13.55 5.49
CA GLU A 91 -9.25 14.73 4.81
C GLU A 91 -9.57 14.74 3.31
N PHE A 92 -9.85 13.58 2.74
CA PHE A 92 -10.27 13.40 1.35
C PHE A 92 -11.79 13.38 1.18
N GLY A 93 -12.55 13.66 2.25
CA GLY A 93 -14.01 13.64 2.24
C GLY A 93 -14.60 12.23 2.07
N LEU A 94 -13.83 11.19 2.38
CA LEU A 94 -14.30 9.81 2.30
C LEU A 94 -14.96 9.38 3.61
N SER A 95 -16.11 8.71 3.49
CA SER A 95 -16.85 8.16 4.62
C SER A 95 -16.24 6.84 5.10
N ASP A 96 -16.78 6.28 6.18
CA ASP A 96 -16.33 4.99 6.70
C ASP A 96 -16.53 3.82 5.72
N GLN A 97 -17.49 3.92 4.81
CA GLN A 97 -17.77 2.87 3.86
C GLN A 97 -16.68 2.82 2.79
N TYR A 98 -15.87 1.77 2.83
CA TYR A 98 -14.79 1.51 1.90
C TYR A 98 -15.31 1.41 0.46
N THR A 99 -14.61 2.09 -0.43
CA THR A 99 -14.90 2.18 -1.86
C THR A 99 -13.60 2.23 -2.63
N SER A 100 -13.65 2.10 -3.96
CA SER A 100 -12.45 2.24 -4.81
C SER A 100 -11.69 3.55 -4.62
N ARG A 101 -12.36 4.63 -4.16
CA ARG A 101 -11.69 5.91 -3.83
C ARG A 101 -10.70 5.78 -2.68
N HIS A 102 -10.98 4.93 -1.70
CA HIS A 102 -10.05 4.66 -0.58
C HIS A 102 -8.78 3.98 -1.09
N THR A 103 -8.95 3.02 -2.00
CA THR A 103 -7.85 2.34 -2.69
C THR A 103 -6.97 3.33 -3.46
N VAL A 104 -7.58 4.29 -4.17
CA VAL A 104 -6.83 5.34 -4.87
C VAL A 104 -5.98 6.18 -3.90
N VAL A 105 -6.56 6.59 -2.77
CA VAL A 105 -5.85 7.40 -1.76
C VAL A 105 -4.67 6.63 -1.17
N ILE A 106 -4.84 5.36 -0.76
CA ILE A 106 -3.72 4.58 -0.20
C ILE A 106 -2.60 4.37 -1.22
N TYR A 107 -2.91 4.09 -2.49
CA TYR A 107 -1.88 3.98 -3.52
C TYR A 107 -1.16 5.31 -3.74
N ALA A 108 -1.87 6.44 -3.74
CA ALA A 108 -1.25 7.75 -3.84
C ALA A 108 -0.30 8.03 -2.65
N THR A 109 -0.70 7.66 -1.43
CA THR A 109 0.15 7.76 -0.22
C THR A 109 1.40 6.90 -0.34
N ILE A 110 1.28 5.64 -0.77
CA ILE A 110 2.41 4.73 -0.98
C ILE A 110 3.37 5.31 -2.04
N LEU A 111 2.84 5.79 -3.16
CA LEU A 111 3.63 6.41 -4.22
C LEU A 111 4.41 7.63 -3.71
N ALA A 112 3.79 8.47 -2.88
CA ALA A 112 4.44 9.63 -2.27
C ALA A 112 5.59 9.20 -1.35
N GLN A 113 5.37 8.21 -0.48
CA GLN A 113 6.41 7.68 0.42
C GLN A 113 7.61 7.11 -0.35
N ILE A 114 7.36 6.27 -1.35
CA ILE A 114 8.43 5.67 -2.17
C ILE A 114 9.21 6.72 -2.96
N SER A 115 8.54 7.81 -3.36
CA SER A 115 9.20 8.93 -4.06
C SER A 115 10.13 9.74 -3.14
N THR A 116 9.86 9.77 -1.82
CA THR A 116 10.66 10.52 -0.84
C THR A 116 11.87 9.76 -0.28
N THR A 117 11.89 8.43 -0.37
CA THR A 117 12.98 7.59 0.18
C THR A 117 14.21 7.51 -0.74
N THR A 118 14.74 8.64 -1.19
CA THR A 118 15.97 8.71 -2.02
C THR A 118 17.25 8.46 -1.25
#